data_AF-A0A644XGD4-F1
#
_entry.id   AF-A0A644XGD4-F1
#
_cell.length_a   1.000
_cell.length_b   1.000
_cell.length_c   1.000
_cell.angle_alpha   90.00
_cell.angle_beta   90.00
_cell.angle_gamma   90.00
#
_symmetry.space_group_name_H-M   'P 1'
#
loop_
_entity.id
_entity.type
_entity.pdbx_description
1 polymer ?
#
loop_
_entity_poly.entity_id
_entity_poly.type
_entity_poly.pdbx_seq_one_letter_code
_entity_poly.pdbx_strand_id
1 'polypeptide(L)'
;MNENRSIQFGISPFGIWGHAENYSEGSNTPVGSTSSLRDQFANTRKWVKEGLVDYLTPQIYWAFNTAAAPYGELLKWWDDQFKGVSNSHLYIGHPNYKYIDASWDNNFKNPYEIANQLRFNQKFENVKGSAFFSFDKLLPKTVVTSGDKFDILNHANKILQTSYLNLPANVPGKPWLDKIETLPVTNAKYEIKDNTIKLRWDDSNSDSKFYCIYRQEGNLDTVDITNPRNLVARFGVKSGREFIDTNIDSTKTYTYAVTIIDNASVENDAKIFNKETLDNEAAALPVMEAINKIPSLDKLTLDDESIVTAARSLVKALNNDLYVTNLNVLISAENKIEELKIEKIKQEQILKENAAISAIDKLPTLETLTLKDEDVIKAARNLVTIANNDSAITNLDKLIKAEAKIKELKENSTKNPVEEKNNNGNKLPTTGGKNSSILLSFASMLTIAGVSLFKKK
;
A
#
# COMPACT_ATOMS: atom_id res chain seq x y z
N MET A 1 -10.68 8.73 36.53
CA MET A 1 -9.25 8.99 36.22
C MET A 1 -9.20 9.52 34.80
N ASN A 2 -8.37 10.51 34.47
CA ASN A 2 -8.44 11.13 33.14
C ASN A 2 -8.22 10.12 32.02
N GLU A 3 -9.00 10.29 30.96
CA GLU A 3 -8.90 9.62 29.68
C GLU A 3 -7.46 9.71 29.11
N ASN A 4 -7.02 8.65 28.43
CA ASN A 4 -5.75 8.53 27.71
C ASN A 4 -4.47 8.80 28.53
N ARG A 5 -4.20 7.98 29.55
CA ARG A 5 -2.87 7.91 30.20
C ARG A 5 -2.34 6.48 30.24
N SER A 6 -1.21 6.24 29.57
CA SER A 6 -0.49 4.95 29.57
C SER A 6 0.75 4.95 30.49
N ILE A 7 0.66 5.67 31.62
CA ILE A 7 1.72 5.71 32.64
C ILE A 7 1.71 4.39 33.41
N GLN A 8 2.86 3.72 33.45
CA GLN A 8 3.03 2.44 34.14
C GLN A 8 3.25 2.62 35.64
N PHE A 9 2.60 1.79 36.45
CA PHE A 9 2.86 1.62 37.88
C PHE A 9 3.48 0.25 38.15
N GLY A 10 4.65 0.21 38.78
CA GLY A 10 5.32 -1.05 39.10
C GLY A 10 6.20 -0.95 40.34
N ILE A 11 6.51 -2.12 40.91
CA ILE A 11 7.17 -2.24 42.22
C ILE A 11 8.38 -3.17 42.10
N SER A 12 9.46 -2.85 42.81
CA SER A 12 10.67 -3.68 42.95
C SER A 12 10.69 -4.36 44.32
N PRO A 13 10.06 -5.54 44.49
CA PRO A 13 9.99 -6.22 45.78
C PRO A 13 11.23 -7.05 46.09
N PHE A 14 11.35 -7.52 47.33
CA PHE A 14 12.33 -8.51 47.72
C PHE A 14 12.20 -9.80 46.88
N GLY A 15 13.31 -10.43 46.51
CA GLY A 15 13.33 -11.53 45.54
C GLY A 15 12.73 -12.86 46.03
N ILE A 16 12.43 -13.01 47.32
CA ILE A 16 11.70 -14.16 47.89
C ILE A 16 10.31 -13.68 48.31
N TRP A 17 9.23 -14.21 47.73
CA TRP A 17 7.86 -13.92 48.18
C TRP A 17 7.54 -14.68 49.49
N GLY A 18 7.75 -15.99 49.48
CA GLY A 18 7.49 -16.91 50.59
C GLY A 18 8.11 -18.28 50.32
N HIS A 19 8.21 -19.12 51.35
CA HIS A 19 8.89 -20.41 51.32
C HIS A 19 7.88 -21.56 51.12
N ALA A 20 8.23 -22.55 50.28
CA ALA A 20 7.39 -23.71 49.96
C ALA A 20 6.95 -24.52 51.20
N GLU A 21 7.78 -24.53 52.25
CA GLU A 21 7.52 -25.19 53.53
C GLU A 21 6.37 -24.55 54.32
N ASN A 22 6.17 -23.23 54.19
CA ASN A 22 5.13 -22.47 54.90
C ASN A 22 3.91 -22.16 54.02
N TYR A 23 4.09 -22.08 52.70
CA TYR A 23 3.08 -21.74 51.71
C TYR A 23 3.25 -22.64 50.50
N SER A 24 2.21 -23.38 50.09
CA SER A 24 2.32 -24.35 48.99
C SER A 24 2.72 -23.74 47.65
N GLU A 25 2.47 -22.44 47.46
CA GLU A 25 2.89 -21.69 46.26
C GLU A 25 4.24 -20.98 46.42
N GLY A 26 4.98 -21.21 47.51
CA GLY A 26 6.27 -20.59 47.80
C GLY A 26 7.42 -21.13 46.96
N SER A 27 8.57 -20.44 47.00
CA SER A 27 9.80 -20.90 46.37
C SER A 27 10.51 -21.94 47.24
N ASN A 28 11.32 -22.83 46.64
CA ASN A 28 12.12 -23.79 47.37
C ASN A 28 13.36 -23.12 48.00
N THR A 29 13.11 -22.27 48.99
CA THR A 29 14.14 -21.55 49.78
C THR A 29 13.96 -21.82 51.28
N PRO A 30 15.05 -21.89 52.06
CA PRO A 30 14.97 -22.18 53.50
C PRO A 30 14.16 -21.13 54.27
N VAL A 31 13.32 -21.57 55.21
CA VAL A 31 12.46 -20.69 56.04
C VAL A 31 13.22 -19.70 56.93
N GLY A 32 14.52 -19.92 57.15
CA GLY A 32 15.42 -19.00 57.85
C GLY A 32 15.83 -17.77 57.03
N SER A 33 15.59 -17.75 55.72
CA SER A 33 15.77 -16.58 54.87
C SER A 33 14.62 -15.57 55.06
N THR A 34 14.86 -14.30 54.74
CA THR A 34 13.80 -13.27 54.68
C THR A 34 12.84 -13.54 53.52
N SER A 35 11.58 -13.11 53.63
CA SER A 35 10.58 -13.16 52.55
C SER A 35 9.64 -11.94 52.58
N SER A 36 9.18 -11.50 51.40
CA SER A 36 8.36 -10.30 51.27
C SER A 36 7.00 -10.45 51.95
N LEU A 37 6.39 -11.65 51.90
CA LEU A 37 5.09 -11.92 52.49
C LEU A 37 5.12 -11.88 54.02
N ARG A 38 6.11 -12.55 54.64
CA ARG A 38 6.23 -12.65 56.10
C ARG A 38 6.80 -11.38 56.72
N ASP A 39 7.91 -10.88 56.19
CA ASP A 39 8.75 -9.89 56.89
C ASP A 39 8.50 -8.45 56.44
N GLN A 40 7.84 -8.27 55.28
CA GLN A 40 7.52 -6.95 54.71
C GLN A 40 6.01 -6.76 54.45
N PHE A 41 5.18 -7.76 54.78
CA PHE A 41 3.73 -7.78 54.50
C PHE A 41 3.36 -7.53 53.02
N ALA A 42 4.31 -7.77 52.11
CA ALA A 42 4.21 -7.49 50.69
C ALA A 42 3.79 -8.76 49.92
N ASN A 43 2.47 -8.93 49.73
CA ASN A 43 1.91 -10.04 48.95
C ASN A 43 1.98 -9.76 47.44
N THR A 44 3.19 -9.80 46.89
CA THR A 44 3.51 -9.56 45.47
C THR A 44 2.78 -10.51 44.52
N ARG A 45 2.58 -11.77 44.90
CA ARG A 45 1.79 -12.73 44.13
C ARG A 45 0.35 -12.26 43.93
N LYS A 46 -0.30 -11.72 44.97
CA LYS A 46 -1.63 -11.10 44.86
C LYS A 46 -1.61 -9.92 43.89
N TRP A 47 -0.63 -9.02 44.00
CA TRP A 47 -0.53 -7.84 43.13
C TRP A 47 -0.48 -8.20 41.64
N VAL A 48 0.25 -9.25 41.27
CA VAL A 48 0.32 -9.73 39.88
C VAL A 48 -0.96 -10.44 39.46
N LYS A 49 -1.46 -11.40 40.27
CA LYS A 49 -2.64 -12.21 39.90
C LYS A 49 -3.94 -11.41 39.87
N GLU A 50 -4.03 -10.29 40.58
CA GLU A 50 -5.19 -9.37 40.54
C GLU A 50 -4.97 -8.14 39.64
N GLY A 51 -3.82 -8.02 38.95
CA GLY A 51 -3.57 -6.92 38.01
C GLY A 51 -3.40 -5.55 38.67
N LEU A 52 -2.86 -5.49 39.89
CA LEU A 52 -2.69 -4.26 40.68
C LEU A 52 -1.40 -3.48 40.32
N VAL A 53 -0.55 -4.04 39.47
CA VAL A 53 0.72 -3.46 38.98
C VAL A 53 0.96 -3.84 37.52
N ASP A 54 1.44 -2.88 36.72
CA ASP A 54 1.83 -3.10 35.32
C ASP A 54 3.16 -3.85 35.19
N TYR A 55 3.99 -3.84 36.23
CA TYR A 55 5.17 -4.70 36.30
C TYR A 55 5.65 -4.95 37.73
N LEU A 56 6.38 -6.05 37.90
CA LEU A 56 7.28 -6.25 39.04
C LEU A 56 8.74 -6.32 38.60
N THR A 57 9.62 -5.90 39.49
CA THR A 57 11.08 -6.05 39.36
C THR A 57 11.68 -6.73 40.59
N PRO A 58 11.41 -8.03 40.85
CA PRO A 58 11.97 -8.73 42.00
C PRO A 58 13.49 -8.63 42.09
N GLN A 59 13.97 -8.32 43.29
CA GLN A 59 15.37 -8.15 43.64
C GLN A 59 16.01 -9.52 43.89
N ILE A 60 16.34 -10.26 42.80
CA ILE A 60 17.04 -11.56 42.89
C ILE A 60 18.54 -11.31 43.08
N TYR A 61 18.91 -10.74 44.22
CA TYR A 61 20.24 -10.20 44.51
C TYR A 61 21.26 -11.25 45.01
N TRP A 62 21.11 -12.48 44.55
CA TRP A 62 21.95 -13.62 44.93
C TRP A 62 22.58 -14.28 43.71
N ALA A 63 23.62 -15.07 43.94
CA ALA A 63 24.26 -15.85 42.89
C ALA A 63 23.55 -17.20 42.72
N PHE A 64 23.83 -17.91 41.62
CA PHE A 64 23.31 -19.26 41.40
C PHE A 64 23.59 -20.21 42.57
N ASN A 65 24.79 -20.14 43.16
CA ASN A 65 25.23 -21.05 44.23
C ASN A 65 24.90 -20.56 45.65
N THR A 66 24.07 -19.51 45.81
CA THR A 66 23.69 -19.02 47.14
C THR A 66 22.65 -19.95 47.79
N ALA A 67 23.08 -20.87 48.65
CA ALA A 67 22.20 -21.88 49.27
C ALA A 67 20.93 -21.32 49.96
N ALA A 68 21.01 -20.13 50.56
CA ALA A 68 19.88 -19.47 51.21
C ALA A 68 18.83 -18.88 50.24
N ALA A 69 19.21 -18.65 48.97
CA ALA A 69 18.41 -17.98 47.96
C ALA A 69 18.99 -18.23 46.53
N PRO A 70 18.92 -19.44 45.97
CA PRO A 70 19.59 -19.74 44.69
C PRO A 70 18.93 -18.96 43.55
N TYR A 71 19.72 -18.21 42.76
CA TYR A 71 19.19 -17.38 41.66
C TYR A 71 18.28 -18.18 40.70
N GLY A 72 18.70 -19.40 40.33
CA GLY A 72 17.97 -20.22 39.36
C GLY A 72 16.60 -20.70 39.85
N GLU A 73 16.48 -21.01 41.14
CA GLU A 73 15.22 -21.39 41.78
C GLU A 73 14.27 -20.18 41.83
N LEU A 74 14.77 -19.04 42.30
CA LEU A 74 13.96 -17.82 42.40
C LEU A 74 13.48 -17.32 41.04
N LEU A 75 14.34 -17.33 40.02
CA LEU A 75 13.94 -16.92 38.67
C LEU A 75 12.82 -17.82 38.13
N LYS A 76 13.00 -19.15 38.23
CA LYS A 76 11.98 -20.12 37.79
C LYS A 76 10.67 -19.88 38.53
N TRP A 77 10.71 -19.69 39.85
CA TRP A 77 9.53 -19.43 40.65
C TRP A 77 8.79 -18.14 40.23
N TRP A 78 9.54 -17.07 39.92
CA TRP A 78 8.97 -15.82 39.42
C TRP A 78 8.36 -15.95 38.03
N ASP A 79 9.00 -16.66 37.09
CA ASP A 79 8.39 -17.00 35.79
C ASP A 79 7.08 -17.78 35.97
N ASP A 80 7.07 -18.80 36.83
CA ASP A 80 5.87 -19.57 37.17
C ASP A 80 4.72 -18.68 37.73
N GLN A 81 5.03 -17.58 38.45
CA GLN A 81 3.99 -16.65 38.92
C GLN A 81 3.39 -15.79 37.80
N PHE A 82 4.08 -15.59 36.68
CA PHE A 82 3.58 -14.79 35.56
C PHE A 82 2.86 -15.61 34.48
N LYS A 83 2.85 -16.94 34.59
CA LYS A 83 2.03 -17.81 33.72
C LYS A 83 0.55 -17.40 33.76
N GLY A 84 -0.01 -17.16 32.57
CA GLY A 84 -1.39 -16.70 32.36
C GLY A 84 -1.65 -15.22 32.69
N VAL A 85 -0.62 -14.42 32.96
CA VAL A 85 -0.75 -12.99 33.28
C VAL A 85 -0.56 -12.15 32.01
N SER A 86 -1.60 -11.43 31.60
CA SER A 86 -1.62 -10.63 30.37
C SER A 86 -1.49 -9.12 30.59
N ASN A 87 -1.56 -8.66 31.84
CA ASN A 87 -1.62 -7.25 32.24
C ASN A 87 -0.51 -6.83 33.21
N SER A 88 0.58 -7.60 33.29
CA SER A 88 1.75 -7.26 34.08
C SER A 88 3.01 -7.88 33.48
N HIS A 89 4.14 -7.16 33.50
CA HIS A 89 5.44 -7.67 33.08
C HIS A 89 6.36 -8.06 34.25
N LEU A 90 7.18 -9.07 34.03
CA LEU A 90 8.27 -9.45 34.93
C LEU A 90 9.60 -8.92 34.39
N TYR A 91 10.28 -8.10 35.18
CA TYR A 91 11.67 -7.68 34.96
C TYR A 91 12.53 -8.21 36.12
N ILE A 92 13.82 -8.51 35.91
CA ILE A 92 14.66 -9.06 37.00
C ILE A 92 15.67 -8.04 37.51
N GLY A 93 15.70 -7.83 38.83
CA GLY A 93 16.69 -6.99 39.48
C GLY A 93 18.01 -7.72 39.70
N HIS A 94 19.12 -7.16 39.21
CA HIS A 94 20.48 -7.68 39.37
C HIS A 94 21.35 -6.80 40.30
N PRO A 95 22.24 -7.39 41.11
CA PRO A 95 22.98 -6.68 42.16
C PRO A 95 24.41 -6.27 41.74
N ASN A 96 24.61 -5.43 40.72
CA ASN A 96 25.95 -5.03 40.26
C ASN A 96 26.84 -4.45 41.37
N TYR A 97 26.23 -3.83 42.38
CA TYR A 97 26.94 -3.33 43.57
C TYR A 97 27.71 -4.42 44.34
N LYS A 98 27.28 -5.69 44.30
CA LYS A 98 27.94 -6.79 45.02
C LYS A 98 29.39 -7.06 44.60
N TYR A 99 29.75 -6.76 43.34
CA TYR A 99 31.14 -6.82 42.88
C TYR A 99 32.09 -5.95 43.74
N ILE A 100 31.60 -4.85 44.31
CA ILE A 100 32.39 -3.91 45.13
C ILE A 100 32.08 -4.05 46.63
N ASP A 101 30.80 -4.13 46.97
CA ASP A 101 30.29 -3.88 48.32
C ASP A 101 30.05 -5.19 49.09
N ALA A 102 30.05 -6.33 48.41
CA ALA A 102 29.96 -7.67 48.99
C ALA A 102 31.18 -8.52 48.61
N SER A 103 32.39 -7.97 48.74
CA SER A 103 33.66 -8.65 48.38
C SER A 103 33.95 -9.96 49.15
N TRP A 104 33.19 -10.23 50.20
CA TRP A 104 33.16 -11.51 50.94
C TRP A 104 32.35 -12.60 50.22
N ASP A 105 31.39 -12.23 49.34
CA ASP A 105 30.59 -13.14 48.53
C ASP A 105 31.45 -13.60 47.34
N ASN A 106 32.16 -14.73 47.51
CA ASN A 106 33.09 -15.26 46.51
C ASN A 106 32.45 -15.47 45.11
N ASN A 107 31.12 -15.60 45.02
CA ASN A 107 30.44 -15.70 43.72
C ASN A 107 30.61 -14.42 42.89
N PHE A 108 30.59 -13.24 43.53
CA PHE A 108 30.77 -11.95 42.86
C PHE A 108 32.26 -11.58 42.66
N LYS A 109 33.17 -12.55 42.79
CA LYS A 109 34.52 -12.48 42.18
C LYS A 109 34.53 -13.01 40.74
N ASN A 110 33.46 -13.68 40.30
CA ASN A 110 33.29 -14.13 38.93
C ASN A 110 32.71 -13.00 38.05
N PRO A 111 33.47 -12.43 37.09
CA PRO A 111 32.96 -11.38 36.20
C PRO A 111 31.81 -11.87 35.29
N TYR A 112 31.63 -13.19 35.15
CA TYR A 112 30.54 -13.76 34.36
C TYR A 112 29.23 -13.98 35.15
N GLU A 113 29.16 -13.73 36.47
CA GLU A 113 27.96 -14.06 37.28
C GLU A 113 26.69 -13.38 36.74
N ILE A 114 26.66 -12.04 36.62
CA ILE A 114 25.47 -11.34 36.09
C ILE A 114 25.24 -11.66 34.60
N ALA A 115 26.30 -11.87 33.81
CA ALA A 115 26.18 -12.27 32.41
C ALA A 115 25.50 -13.65 32.27
N ASN A 116 25.84 -14.61 33.13
CA ASN A 116 25.20 -15.92 33.19
C ASN A 116 23.74 -15.83 33.67
N GLN A 117 23.44 -14.91 34.60
CA GLN A 117 22.07 -14.62 35.00
C GLN A 117 21.22 -14.11 33.81
N LEU A 118 21.74 -13.16 33.02
CA LEU A 118 21.04 -12.69 31.80
C LEU A 118 20.86 -13.81 30.76
N ARG A 119 21.87 -14.65 30.55
CA ARG A 119 21.78 -15.83 29.67
C ARG A 119 20.73 -16.85 30.15
N PHE A 120 20.55 -16.96 31.46
CA PHE A 120 19.54 -17.83 32.05
C PHE A 120 18.13 -17.22 31.93
N ASN A 121 17.99 -15.90 32.14
CA ASN A 121 16.74 -15.16 31.94
C ASN A 121 16.14 -15.36 30.54
N GLN A 122 16.98 -15.41 29.50
CA GLN A 122 16.56 -15.66 28.11
C GLN A 122 15.86 -17.02 27.86
N LYS A 123 15.84 -17.93 28.84
CA LYS A 123 15.13 -19.22 28.76
C LYS A 123 13.67 -19.17 29.22
N PHE A 124 13.22 -18.04 29.76
CA PHE A 124 11.92 -17.90 30.44
C PHE A 124 11.03 -16.90 29.70
N GLU A 125 9.89 -17.37 29.20
CA GLU A 125 9.02 -16.58 28.32
C GLU A 125 8.42 -15.34 29.00
N ASN A 126 8.22 -15.39 30.32
CA ASN A 126 7.57 -14.29 31.05
C ASN A 126 8.56 -13.20 31.46
N VAL A 127 9.88 -13.47 31.43
CA VAL A 127 10.92 -12.50 31.77
C VAL A 127 11.12 -11.52 30.61
N LYS A 128 10.56 -10.31 30.75
CA LYS A 128 10.56 -9.28 29.70
C LYS A 128 11.77 -8.32 29.76
N GLY A 129 12.74 -8.57 30.65
CA GLY A 129 13.97 -7.79 30.74
C GLY A 129 14.59 -7.75 32.14
N SER A 130 15.51 -6.80 32.35
CA SER A 130 16.35 -6.71 33.54
C SER A 130 16.58 -5.26 33.99
N ALA A 131 16.80 -5.08 35.30
CA ALA A 131 17.19 -3.81 35.91
C ALA A 131 18.46 -4.01 36.76
N PHE A 132 19.43 -3.11 36.63
CA PHE A 132 20.74 -3.23 37.28
C PHE A 132 20.84 -2.26 38.47
N PHE A 133 21.08 -2.80 39.68
CA PHE A 133 21.23 -2.00 40.89
C PHE A 133 22.71 -1.71 41.20
N SER A 134 23.22 -0.49 41.04
CA SER A 134 22.59 0.71 40.44
C SER A 134 23.37 1.19 39.22
N PHE A 135 22.85 2.19 38.48
CA PHE A 135 23.49 2.73 37.28
C PHE A 135 24.95 3.14 37.49
N ASP A 136 25.31 3.69 38.66
CA ASP A 136 26.70 3.99 39.04
C ASP A 136 27.63 2.78 38.87
N LYS A 137 27.13 1.57 39.14
CA LYS A 137 27.89 0.31 39.07
C LYS A 137 28.01 -0.22 37.64
N LEU A 138 27.34 0.37 36.65
CA LEU A 138 27.58 0.12 35.22
C LEU A 138 28.66 1.05 34.63
N LEU A 139 29.05 2.10 35.34
CA LEU A 139 30.08 3.04 34.88
C LEU A 139 31.49 2.50 35.18
N PRO A 140 32.49 2.76 34.32
CA PRO A 140 33.88 2.40 34.58
C PRO A 140 34.40 2.96 35.90
N LYS A 141 35.19 2.17 36.62
CA LYS A 141 35.86 2.55 37.87
C LYS A 141 37.38 2.51 37.70
N THR A 142 38.10 3.36 38.43
CA THR A 142 39.57 3.37 38.41
C THR A 142 40.10 2.09 39.07
N VAL A 143 40.85 1.30 38.30
CA VAL A 143 41.58 0.13 38.81
C VAL A 143 42.89 0.61 39.45
N VAL A 144 43.16 0.17 40.67
CA VAL A 144 44.42 0.49 41.39
C VAL A 144 45.38 -0.69 41.31
N THR A 145 44.88 -1.92 41.24
CA THR A 145 45.69 -3.13 41.09
C THR A 145 44.88 -4.17 40.30
N SER A 146 45.51 -4.85 39.35
CA SER A 146 44.79 -5.88 38.58
C SER A 146 44.32 -7.02 39.49
N GLY A 147 43.10 -7.50 39.24
CA GLY A 147 42.37 -8.41 40.12
C GLY A 147 41.68 -7.74 41.31
N ASP A 148 41.75 -6.40 41.46
CA ASP A 148 40.94 -5.70 42.45
C ASP A 148 39.44 -5.72 42.09
N LYS A 149 38.60 -5.31 43.04
CA LYS A 149 37.14 -5.33 42.89
C LYS A 149 36.61 -4.41 41.78
N PHE A 150 37.35 -3.36 41.42
CA PHE A 150 37.03 -2.47 40.31
C PHE A 150 37.45 -3.09 38.97
N ASP A 151 38.56 -3.82 38.91
CA ASP A 151 38.96 -4.61 37.74
C ASP A 151 37.89 -5.67 37.40
N ILE A 152 37.45 -6.44 38.42
CA ILE A 152 36.40 -7.45 38.27
C ILE A 152 35.07 -6.81 37.82
N LEU A 153 34.66 -5.68 38.41
CA LEU A 153 33.44 -4.97 37.98
C LEU A 153 33.56 -4.45 36.54
N ASN A 154 34.70 -3.85 36.18
CA ASN A 154 34.93 -3.36 34.82
C ASN A 154 34.89 -4.50 33.79
N HIS A 155 35.44 -5.66 34.12
CA HIS A 155 35.37 -6.87 33.30
C HIS A 155 33.91 -7.35 33.16
N ALA A 156 33.15 -7.44 34.26
CA ALA A 156 31.72 -7.78 34.21
C ALA A 156 30.93 -6.81 33.32
N ASN A 157 31.11 -5.50 33.52
CA ASN A 157 30.49 -4.46 32.71
C ASN A 157 30.91 -4.53 31.24
N LYS A 158 32.16 -4.93 30.94
CA LYS A 158 32.62 -5.12 29.56
C LYS A 158 31.88 -6.27 28.89
N ILE A 159 31.69 -7.40 29.57
CA ILE A 159 30.90 -8.54 29.06
C ILE A 159 29.45 -8.11 28.80
N LEU A 160 28.83 -7.38 29.73
CA LEU A 160 27.47 -6.83 29.54
C LEU A 160 27.43 -5.93 28.29
N GLN A 161 28.35 -4.98 28.16
CA GLN A 161 28.44 -4.05 27.04
C GLN A 161 28.64 -4.77 25.68
N THR A 162 29.47 -5.81 25.61
CA THR A 162 29.80 -6.47 24.33
C THR A 162 28.82 -7.57 23.91
N SER A 163 28.10 -8.16 24.86
CA SER A 163 27.34 -9.40 24.63
C SER A 163 25.83 -9.30 24.87
N TYR A 164 25.36 -8.37 25.69
CA TYR A 164 23.94 -8.25 26.08
C TYR A 164 23.36 -6.85 25.86
N LEU A 165 24.17 -5.80 25.98
CA LEU A 165 23.80 -4.39 25.85
C LEU A 165 24.51 -3.74 24.65
N ASN A 166 24.81 -4.54 23.61
CA ASN A 166 25.57 -4.17 22.42
C ASN A 166 24.70 -3.70 21.23
N LEU A 167 23.38 -3.83 21.34
CA LEU A 167 22.40 -3.46 20.32
C LEU A 167 21.28 -2.62 20.96
N PRO A 168 20.67 -1.69 20.20
CA PRO A 168 19.47 -1.00 20.66
C PRO A 168 18.32 -2.01 20.79
N ALA A 169 17.44 -1.78 21.77
CA ALA A 169 16.24 -2.59 21.98
C ALA A 169 15.08 -1.68 22.40
N ASN A 170 13.88 -1.99 21.90
CA ASN A 170 12.66 -1.31 22.29
C ASN A 170 12.15 -1.87 23.63
N VAL A 171 11.46 -1.01 24.40
CA VAL A 171 10.80 -1.45 25.64
C VAL A 171 9.58 -2.28 25.23
N PRO A 172 9.37 -3.49 25.78
CA PRO A 172 8.20 -4.30 25.46
C PRO A 172 6.89 -3.53 25.67
N GLY A 173 6.07 -3.51 24.62
CA GLY A 173 4.77 -2.86 24.61
C GLY A 173 3.77 -3.47 25.58
N LYS A 174 2.79 -2.68 25.98
CA LYS A 174 1.84 -3.03 27.05
C LYS A 174 0.41 -2.81 26.57
N PRO A 175 -0.15 -3.71 25.74
CA PRO A 175 -1.43 -3.49 25.08
C PRO A 175 -2.60 -3.23 26.05
N TRP A 176 -2.51 -3.68 27.31
CA TRP A 176 -3.54 -3.38 28.31
C TRP A 176 -3.57 -1.90 28.76
N LEU A 177 -2.46 -1.15 28.57
CA LEU A 177 -2.36 0.30 28.78
C LEU A 177 -2.61 1.12 27.50
N ASP A 178 -2.66 0.47 26.34
CA ASP A 178 -3.06 1.09 25.09
C ASP A 178 -4.58 1.35 25.09
N LYS A 179 -4.99 2.48 24.52
CA LYS A 179 -6.36 2.98 24.44
C LYS A 179 -6.70 3.53 23.05
N ILE A 180 -5.72 3.65 22.14
CA ILE A 180 -5.87 4.21 20.79
C ILE A 180 -4.95 3.43 19.85
N GLU A 181 -5.52 2.79 18.84
CA GLU A 181 -4.73 2.11 17.81
C GLU A 181 -3.82 3.10 17.06
N THR A 182 -2.50 2.93 17.22
CA THR A 182 -1.49 3.76 16.53
C THR A 182 -1.25 3.23 15.11
N LEU A 183 -1.71 3.96 14.10
CA LEU A 183 -1.62 3.57 12.68
C LEU A 183 -0.23 3.82 12.07
N PRO A 184 0.21 3.01 11.08
CA PRO A 184 1.51 3.21 10.39
C PRO A 184 1.67 4.60 9.77
N VAL A 185 2.92 5.06 9.65
CA VAL A 185 3.22 6.35 9.01
C VAL A 185 2.81 6.37 7.54
N THR A 186 2.40 7.53 7.03
CA THR A 186 1.88 7.71 5.67
C THR A 186 2.78 8.63 4.84
N ASN A 187 2.46 8.82 3.55
CA ASN A 187 3.20 9.72 2.64
C ASN A 187 4.72 9.47 2.62
N ALA A 188 5.10 8.19 2.69
CA ALA A 188 6.49 7.73 2.74
C ALA A 188 7.27 8.21 1.51
N LYS A 189 8.42 8.85 1.75
CA LYS A 189 9.30 9.39 0.72
C LYS A 189 10.73 8.97 0.98
N TYR A 190 11.43 8.61 -0.09
CA TYR A 190 12.80 8.13 -0.09
C TYR A 190 13.59 8.99 -1.09
N GLU A 191 14.70 9.57 -0.66
CA GLU A 191 15.53 10.46 -1.48
C GLU A 191 17.01 10.11 -1.30
N ILE A 192 17.73 9.83 -2.40
CA ILE A 192 19.19 9.67 -2.38
C ILE A 192 19.83 10.98 -2.81
N LYS A 193 20.72 11.53 -1.99
CA LYS A 193 21.49 12.72 -2.33
C LYS A 193 22.83 12.73 -1.61
N ASP A 194 23.91 13.10 -2.30
CA ASP A 194 25.25 13.32 -1.73
C ASP A 194 25.77 12.18 -0.81
N ASN A 195 25.55 10.92 -1.23
CA ASN A 195 25.79 9.71 -0.45
C ASN A 195 25.07 9.66 0.92
N THR A 196 23.84 10.18 0.97
CA THR A 196 22.92 10.04 2.09
C THR A 196 21.57 9.55 1.58
N ILE A 197 20.84 8.84 2.45
CA ILE A 197 19.44 8.45 2.20
C ILE A 197 18.57 9.22 3.17
N LYS A 198 17.67 10.05 2.63
CA LYS A 198 16.70 10.82 3.40
C LYS A 198 15.32 10.19 3.29
N LEU A 199 14.76 9.85 4.46
CA LEU A 199 13.39 9.36 4.62
C LEU A 199 12.51 10.48 5.16
N ARG A 200 11.28 10.61 4.65
CA ARG A 200 10.27 11.57 5.13
C ARG A 200 8.89 10.93 5.16
N TRP A 201 8.05 11.31 6.11
CA TRP A 201 6.70 10.77 6.28
C TRP A 201 5.75 11.76 6.96
N ASP A 202 4.47 11.43 6.92
CA ASP A 202 3.44 12.06 7.73
C ASP A 202 2.99 11.11 8.84
N ASP A 203 2.67 11.70 9.99
CA ASP A 203 2.09 11.02 11.16
C ASP A 203 0.89 11.86 11.63
N SER A 204 -0.25 11.20 11.78
CA SER A 204 -1.54 11.77 12.18
C SER A 204 -2.05 11.21 13.51
N ASN A 205 -1.29 10.31 14.15
CA ASN A 205 -1.68 9.73 15.44
C ASN A 205 -1.52 10.76 16.57
N SER A 206 -2.29 10.60 17.65
CA SER A 206 -2.37 11.57 18.75
C SER A 206 -1.42 11.27 19.92
N ASP A 207 -0.86 10.07 19.91
CA ASP A 207 -0.21 9.40 21.04
C ASP A 207 1.15 8.78 20.68
N SER A 208 1.63 8.99 19.45
CA SER A 208 2.99 8.69 19.02
C SER A 208 4.03 9.27 19.98
N LYS A 209 4.99 8.43 20.38
CA LYS A 209 6.04 8.79 21.33
C LYS A 209 7.42 8.78 20.69
N PHE A 210 7.72 7.75 19.91
CA PHE A 210 8.98 7.61 19.16
C PHE A 210 8.72 7.11 17.74
N TYR A 211 9.55 7.52 16.80
CA TYR A 211 9.76 6.78 15.56
C TYR A 211 10.92 5.81 15.74
N CYS A 212 10.80 4.60 15.18
CA CYS A 212 11.89 3.64 15.06
C CYS A 212 12.18 3.40 13.59
N ILE A 213 13.47 3.51 13.23
CA ILE A 213 13.94 3.38 11.85
C ILE A 213 14.73 2.08 11.75
N TYR A 214 14.22 1.17 10.93
CA TYR A 214 14.86 -0.07 10.60
C TYR A 214 15.47 0.01 9.20
N ARG A 215 16.60 -0.67 8.99
CA ARG A 215 17.32 -0.73 7.73
C ARG A 215 17.80 -2.15 7.46
N GLN A 216 17.56 -2.66 6.26
CA GLN A 216 18.13 -3.91 5.78
C GLN A 216 18.72 -3.72 4.37
N GLU A 217 19.82 -4.41 4.09
CA GLU A 217 20.47 -4.41 2.78
C GLU A 217 19.61 -5.18 1.75
N GLY A 218 19.49 -4.64 0.55
CA GLY A 218 18.71 -5.19 -0.55
C GLY A 218 17.52 -4.33 -0.97
N ASN A 219 16.93 -4.73 -2.11
CA ASN A 219 15.63 -4.28 -2.61
C ASN A 219 14.60 -5.29 -2.11
N LEU A 220 13.79 -4.94 -1.11
CA LEU A 220 12.96 -5.88 -0.34
C LEU A 220 11.53 -5.37 -0.18
N ASP A 221 10.58 -6.30 -0.16
CA ASP A 221 9.17 -5.99 0.13
C ASP A 221 8.90 -5.81 1.64
N THR A 222 9.80 -6.33 2.49
CA THR A 222 9.69 -6.29 3.96
C THR A 222 11.05 -6.09 4.63
N VAL A 223 11.04 -5.59 5.86
CA VAL A 223 12.22 -5.48 6.74
C VAL A 223 11.92 -6.19 8.05
N ASP A 224 12.84 -7.01 8.54
CA ASP A 224 12.69 -7.68 9.83
C ASP A 224 12.89 -6.67 10.98
N ILE A 225 11.78 -6.17 11.52
CA ILE A 225 11.79 -5.27 12.70
C ILE A 225 12.03 -6.02 14.02
N THR A 226 11.99 -7.35 14.03
CA THR A 226 12.23 -8.16 15.25
C THR A 226 13.71 -8.36 15.53
N ASN A 227 14.57 -8.20 14.51
CA ASN A 227 16.01 -8.26 14.63
C ASN A 227 16.59 -6.89 15.06
N PRO A 228 17.12 -6.74 16.29
CA PRO A 228 17.63 -5.46 16.79
C PRO A 228 18.88 -4.94 16.04
N ARG A 229 19.49 -5.74 15.15
CA ARG A 229 20.56 -5.25 14.25
C ARG A 229 20.04 -4.34 13.15
N ASN A 230 18.77 -4.47 12.79
CA ASN A 230 18.15 -3.64 11.75
C ASN A 230 17.73 -2.27 12.31
N LEU A 231 17.50 -2.13 13.62
CA LEU A 231 17.14 -0.86 14.27
C LEU A 231 18.33 0.11 14.26
N VAL A 232 18.37 1.03 13.30
CA VAL A 232 19.47 1.99 13.12
C VAL A 232 19.25 3.31 13.86
N ALA A 233 18.00 3.70 14.11
CA ALA A 233 17.70 4.90 14.88
C ALA A 233 16.37 4.81 15.63
N ARG A 234 16.29 5.52 16.76
CA ARG A 234 15.05 5.76 17.50
C ARG A 234 15.09 7.15 18.11
N PHE A 235 14.06 7.96 17.85
CA PHE A 235 13.98 9.33 18.34
C PHE A 235 12.54 9.75 18.63
N GLY A 236 12.37 10.72 19.53
CA GLY A 236 11.05 11.17 19.93
C GLY A 236 10.37 11.99 18.84
N VAL A 237 9.03 11.92 18.73
CA VAL A 237 8.30 12.59 17.63
C VAL A 237 8.49 14.11 17.55
N LYS A 238 8.89 14.73 18.67
CA LYS A 238 9.26 16.16 18.75
C LYS A 238 10.51 16.53 17.95
N SER A 239 11.32 15.56 17.54
CA SER A 239 12.51 15.77 16.68
C SER A 239 12.17 15.94 15.19
N GLY A 240 10.90 15.74 14.79
CA GLY A 240 10.45 15.86 13.40
C GLY A 240 10.09 14.50 12.77
N ARG A 241 9.68 14.54 11.49
CA ARG A 241 9.25 13.39 10.69
C ARG A 241 10.17 13.11 9.50
N GLU A 242 11.47 13.25 9.74
CA GLU A 242 12.50 12.86 8.79
C GLU A 242 13.64 12.13 9.48
N PHE A 243 14.31 11.28 8.70
CA PHE A 243 15.56 10.65 9.08
C PHE A 243 16.54 10.78 7.93
N ILE A 244 17.82 11.03 8.24
CA ILE A 244 18.91 11.09 7.25
C ILE A 244 19.93 10.03 7.66
N ASP A 245 20.08 9.00 6.84
CA ASP A 245 21.13 8.01 6.99
C ASP A 245 22.39 8.47 6.25
N THR A 246 23.46 8.65 7.02
CA THR A 246 24.81 9.00 6.53
C THR A 246 25.79 7.84 6.66
N ASN A 247 25.36 6.70 7.21
CA ASN A 247 26.19 5.53 7.50
C ASN A 247 25.88 4.40 6.50
N ILE A 248 25.96 4.72 5.22
CA ILE A 248 25.60 3.86 4.09
C ILE A 248 26.81 3.59 3.19
N ASP A 249 26.83 2.40 2.60
CA ASP A 249 27.74 2.05 1.50
C ASP A 249 27.06 2.45 0.19
N SER A 250 27.69 3.33 -0.59
CA SER A 250 27.15 3.83 -1.87
C SER A 250 26.96 2.75 -2.93
N THR A 251 27.63 1.60 -2.77
CA THR A 251 27.55 0.47 -3.70
C THR A 251 26.37 -0.45 -3.42
N LYS A 252 25.64 -0.21 -2.32
CA LYS A 252 24.57 -1.07 -1.81
C LYS A 252 23.20 -0.40 -1.89
N THR A 253 22.18 -1.22 -2.16
CA THR A 253 20.78 -0.83 -2.01
C THR A 253 20.31 -1.13 -0.60
N TYR A 254 19.43 -0.29 -0.04
CA TYR A 254 18.85 -0.48 1.28
C TYR A 254 17.33 -0.29 1.22
N THR A 255 16.62 -1.18 1.89
CA THR A 255 15.20 -1.00 2.21
C THR A 255 15.09 -0.61 3.67
N TYR A 256 14.24 0.38 3.96
CA TYR A 256 13.99 0.82 5.32
C TYR A 256 12.56 0.50 5.72
N ALA A 257 12.31 0.50 7.03
CA ALA A 257 10.96 0.52 7.57
C ALA A 257 10.88 1.53 8.71
N VAL A 258 9.73 2.20 8.82
CA VAL A 258 9.44 3.12 9.92
C VAL A 258 8.21 2.61 10.65
N THR A 259 8.37 2.43 11.96
CA THR A 259 7.30 2.15 12.92
C THR A 259 7.16 3.33 13.89
N ILE A 260 6.03 3.37 14.58
CA ILE A 260 5.76 4.26 15.70
C ILE A 260 5.69 3.41 16.96
N ILE A 261 6.33 3.89 18.02
CA ILE A 261 6.08 3.44 19.39
C ILE A 261 5.16 4.47 20.05
N ASP A 262 4.04 4.01 20.60
CA ASP A 262 3.00 4.80 21.25
C ASP A 262 3.36 5.18 22.72
N ASN A 263 2.37 5.70 23.45
CA ASN A 263 2.50 5.98 24.88
C ASN A 263 2.60 4.71 25.76
N ALA A 264 1.90 3.62 25.45
CA ALA A 264 1.96 2.32 26.13
C ALA A 264 3.22 1.50 25.80
N SER A 265 4.06 2.00 24.89
CA SER A 265 5.22 1.35 24.29
C SER A 265 4.90 0.20 23.32
N VAL A 266 3.65 0.06 22.88
CA VAL A 266 3.24 -0.77 21.74
C VAL A 266 3.89 -0.18 20.47
N GLU A 267 4.43 -1.07 19.65
CA GLU A 267 5.02 -0.75 18.35
C GLU A 267 4.07 -1.24 17.26
N ASN A 268 3.78 -0.39 16.28
CA ASN A 268 2.82 -0.70 15.23
C ASN A 268 3.45 -1.37 13.99
N ASP A 269 2.60 -1.72 13.03
CA ASP A 269 3.04 -2.28 11.75
C ASP A 269 3.94 -1.31 10.97
N ALA A 270 4.94 -1.86 10.31
CA ALA A 270 5.97 -1.07 9.66
C ALA A 270 5.52 -0.54 8.29
N LYS A 271 5.61 0.78 8.07
CA LYS A 271 5.58 1.32 6.70
C LYS A 271 6.93 1.07 6.06
N ILE A 272 6.94 0.37 4.93
CA ILE A 272 8.15 0.10 4.14
C ILE A 272 8.53 1.30 3.28
N PHE A 273 9.84 1.56 3.22
CA PHE A 273 10.50 2.59 2.43
C PHE A 273 11.45 1.88 1.46
N ASN A 274 10.85 1.31 0.42
CA ASN A 274 11.55 0.75 -0.72
C ASN A 274 11.62 1.82 -1.82
N LYS A 275 12.83 2.13 -2.31
CA LYS A 275 13.00 3.19 -3.33
C LYS A 275 12.22 2.90 -4.61
N GLU A 276 12.32 1.69 -5.15
CA GLU A 276 11.70 1.34 -6.43
C GLU A 276 10.17 1.35 -6.31
N THR A 277 9.62 0.79 -5.23
CA THR A 277 8.18 0.84 -4.96
C THR A 277 7.69 2.29 -4.84
N LEU A 278 8.36 3.13 -4.03
CA LEU A 278 7.94 4.51 -3.81
C LEU A 278 8.11 5.40 -5.05
N ASP A 279 9.14 5.17 -5.88
CA ASP A 279 9.30 5.87 -7.16
C ASP A 279 8.17 5.50 -8.15
N ASN A 280 7.79 4.21 -8.22
CA ASN A 280 6.67 3.76 -9.05
C ASN A 280 5.31 4.29 -8.53
N GLU A 281 5.07 4.25 -7.22
CA GLU A 281 3.90 4.87 -6.59
C GLU A 281 3.81 6.36 -6.94
N ALA A 282 4.92 7.10 -6.78
CA ALA A 282 4.99 8.53 -7.08
C ALA A 282 4.79 8.84 -8.57
N ALA A 283 5.31 8.01 -9.47
CA ALA A 283 5.11 8.13 -10.92
C ALA A 283 3.65 7.83 -11.35
N ALA A 284 2.96 6.95 -10.62
CA ALA A 284 1.55 6.63 -10.87
C ALA A 284 0.57 7.72 -10.40
N LEU A 285 0.92 8.53 -9.38
CA LEU A 285 0.08 9.63 -8.86
C LEU A 285 -0.52 10.55 -9.94
N PRO A 286 0.26 11.19 -10.85
CA PRO A 286 -0.30 12.06 -11.88
C PRO A 286 -1.20 11.33 -12.89
N VAL A 287 -0.96 10.03 -13.11
CA VAL A 287 -1.81 9.19 -13.97
C VAL A 287 -3.16 8.94 -13.30
N MET A 288 -3.15 8.58 -12.02
CA MET A 288 -4.37 8.40 -11.23
C MET A 288 -5.16 9.71 -11.09
N GLU A 289 -4.49 10.85 -10.92
CA GLU A 289 -5.13 12.17 -10.89
C GLU A 289 -5.79 12.53 -12.24
N ALA A 290 -5.15 12.20 -13.36
CA ALA A 290 -5.75 12.39 -14.69
C ALA A 290 -6.99 11.50 -14.90
N ILE A 291 -6.96 10.25 -14.44
CA ILE A 291 -8.12 9.34 -14.49
C ILE A 291 -9.26 9.86 -13.59
N ASN A 292 -8.94 10.40 -12.41
CA ASN A 292 -9.94 10.98 -11.49
C ASN A 292 -10.60 12.27 -12.02
N LYS A 293 -10.08 12.89 -13.10
CA LYS A 293 -10.69 14.03 -13.78
C LYS A 293 -11.69 13.62 -14.87
N ILE A 294 -11.79 12.33 -15.20
CA ILE A 294 -12.78 11.82 -16.14
C ILE A 294 -14.18 11.92 -15.49
N PRO A 295 -15.19 12.48 -16.17
CA PRO A 295 -16.56 12.50 -15.66
C PRO A 295 -17.11 11.12 -15.32
N SER A 296 -18.06 11.06 -14.38
CA SER A 296 -18.80 9.83 -14.07
C SER A 296 -19.57 9.34 -15.30
N LEU A 297 -19.75 8.02 -15.43
CA LEU A 297 -20.27 7.38 -16.66
C LEU A 297 -21.69 7.84 -17.08
N ASP A 298 -22.47 8.38 -16.14
CA ASP A 298 -23.79 9.00 -16.35
C ASP A 298 -23.72 10.41 -16.97
N LYS A 299 -22.57 11.08 -16.85
CA LYS A 299 -22.31 12.45 -17.33
C LYS A 299 -21.30 12.49 -18.48
N LEU A 300 -20.63 11.39 -18.77
CA LEU A 300 -19.62 11.29 -19.81
C LEU A 300 -20.25 11.48 -21.20
N THR A 301 -19.65 12.37 -21.99
CA THR A 301 -20.09 12.72 -23.34
C THR A 301 -18.97 12.48 -24.36
N LEU A 302 -19.25 12.66 -25.66
CA LEU A 302 -18.22 12.57 -26.70
C LEU A 302 -17.18 13.70 -26.64
N ASP A 303 -17.52 14.85 -26.04
CA ASP A 303 -16.58 15.96 -25.90
C ASP A 303 -15.44 15.63 -24.90
N ASP A 304 -15.71 14.69 -23.98
CA ASP A 304 -14.76 14.18 -22.98
C ASP A 304 -13.75 13.16 -23.55
N GLU A 305 -13.90 12.71 -24.80
CA GLU A 305 -13.00 11.74 -25.44
C GLU A 305 -11.52 12.18 -25.38
N SER A 306 -11.27 13.48 -25.45
CA SER A 306 -9.94 14.08 -25.33
C SER A 306 -9.28 13.83 -23.97
N ILE A 307 -10.07 13.91 -22.88
CA ILE A 307 -9.61 13.69 -21.50
C ILE A 307 -9.32 12.20 -21.28
N VAL A 308 -10.21 11.32 -21.73
CA VAL A 308 -10.05 9.86 -21.68
C VAL A 308 -8.78 9.43 -22.44
N THR A 309 -8.58 9.95 -23.66
CA THR A 309 -7.42 9.66 -24.50
C THR A 309 -6.11 10.18 -23.90
N ALA A 310 -6.14 11.36 -23.27
CA ALA A 310 -4.99 11.91 -22.55
C ALA A 310 -4.60 11.03 -21.34
N ALA A 311 -5.58 10.62 -20.53
CA ALA A 311 -5.35 9.71 -19.41
C ALA A 311 -4.77 8.36 -19.86
N ARG A 312 -5.30 7.75 -20.94
CA ARG A 312 -4.72 6.53 -21.53
C ARG A 312 -3.30 6.73 -22.05
N SER A 313 -2.98 7.91 -22.59
CA SER A 313 -1.63 8.24 -23.05
C SER A 313 -0.64 8.32 -21.87
N LEU A 314 -1.07 8.84 -20.72
CA LEU A 314 -0.28 8.83 -19.48
C LEU A 314 -0.04 7.41 -18.94
N VAL A 315 -1.07 6.54 -18.93
CA VAL A 315 -0.90 5.12 -18.55
C VAL A 315 0.14 4.43 -19.44
N LYS A 316 0.09 4.66 -20.76
CA LYS A 316 1.08 4.11 -21.71
C LYS A 316 2.49 4.66 -21.46
N ALA A 317 2.62 5.94 -21.12
CA ALA A 317 3.91 6.57 -20.85
C ALA A 317 4.54 6.10 -19.53
N LEU A 318 3.73 5.76 -18.52
CA LEU A 318 4.19 5.19 -17.25
C LEU A 318 4.85 3.81 -17.42
N ASN A 319 4.39 3.01 -18.41
CA ASN A 319 4.92 1.68 -18.74
C ASN A 319 4.91 0.67 -17.56
N ASN A 320 4.12 0.94 -16.53
CA ASN A 320 3.92 0.08 -15.35
C ASN A 320 2.56 0.40 -14.71
N ASP A 321 1.50 -0.30 -15.14
CA ASP A 321 0.12 -0.01 -14.71
C ASP A 321 -0.28 -0.66 -13.38
N LEU A 322 0.58 -1.52 -12.81
CA LEU A 322 0.38 -2.19 -11.51
C LEU A 322 0.07 -1.20 -10.37
N TYR A 323 0.63 0.00 -10.43
CA TYR A 323 0.48 1.06 -9.42
C TYR A 323 -0.70 2.01 -9.70
N VAL A 324 -1.42 1.85 -10.83
CA VAL A 324 -2.56 2.69 -11.22
C VAL A 324 -3.87 2.09 -10.68
N THR A 325 -4.11 2.29 -9.39
CA THR A 325 -5.22 1.65 -8.66
C THR A 325 -6.63 1.92 -9.22
N ASN A 326 -6.84 3.04 -9.93
CA ASN A 326 -8.11 3.43 -10.53
C ASN A 326 -8.24 3.09 -12.04
N LEU A 327 -7.36 2.26 -12.61
CA LEU A 327 -7.33 1.92 -14.03
C LEU A 327 -8.69 1.43 -14.59
N ASN A 328 -9.49 0.74 -13.78
CA ASN A 328 -10.82 0.28 -14.17
C ASN A 328 -11.77 1.43 -14.54
N VAL A 329 -11.64 2.62 -13.92
CA VAL A 329 -12.44 3.80 -14.24
C VAL A 329 -12.17 4.25 -15.68
N LEU A 330 -10.88 4.29 -16.08
CA LEU A 330 -10.47 4.61 -17.44
C LEU A 330 -11.02 3.60 -18.45
N ILE A 331 -10.90 2.29 -18.17
CA ILE A 331 -11.41 1.23 -19.06
C ILE A 331 -12.93 1.36 -19.24
N SER A 332 -13.68 1.65 -18.17
CA SER A 332 -15.13 1.87 -18.27
C SER A 332 -15.48 3.12 -19.08
N ALA A 333 -14.71 4.20 -18.94
CA ALA A 333 -14.91 5.43 -19.71
C ALA A 333 -14.60 5.23 -21.20
N GLU A 334 -13.52 4.52 -21.55
CA GLU A 334 -13.17 4.18 -22.93
C GLU A 334 -14.29 3.38 -23.62
N ASN A 335 -14.78 2.32 -22.96
CA ASN A 335 -15.93 1.55 -23.48
C ASN A 335 -17.16 2.44 -23.66
N LYS A 336 -17.40 3.38 -22.74
CA LYS A 336 -18.55 4.28 -22.81
C LYS A 336 -18.45 5.29 -23.95
N ILE A 337 -17.25 5.80 -24.26
CA ILE A 337 -17.01 6.65 -25.43
C ILE A 337 -17.31 5.89 -26.73
N GLU A 338 -16.88 4.64 -26.85
CA GLU A 338 -17.17 3.83 -28.04
C GLU A 338 -18.67 3.51 -28.19
N GLU A 339 -19.38 3.23 -27.11
CA GLU A 339 -20.85 3.13 -27.13
C GLU A 339 -21.51 4.42 -27.65
N LEU A 340 -21.07 5.59 -27.16
CA LEU A 340 -21.60 6.89 -27.56
C LEU A 340 -21.31 7.22 -29.03
N LYS A 341 -20.15 6.81 -29.56
CA LYS A 341 -19.82 6.95 -30.99
C LYS A 341 -20.75 6.09 -31.84
N ILE A 342 -20.94 4.83 -31.46
CA ILE A 342 -21.85 3.91 -32.14
C ILE A 342 -23.28 4.44 -32.12
N GLU A 343 -23.74 4.96 -30.98
CA GLU A 343 -25.08 5.53 -30.86
C GLU A 343 -25.25 6.81 -31.70
N LYS A 344 -24.25 7.71 -31.70
CA LYS A 344 -24.26 8.89 -32.59
C LYS A 344 -24.38 8.50 -34.06
N ILE A 345 -23.64 7.50 -34.52
CA ILE A 345 -23.72 7.00 -35.90
C ILE A 345 -25.13 6.46 -36.22
N LYS A 346 -25.77 5.73 -35.29
CA LYS A 346 -27.17 5.29 -35.47
C LYS A 346 -28.14 6.47 -35.54
N GLN A 347 -28.01 7.46 -34.66
CA GLN A 347 -28.88 8.64 -34.67
C GLN A 347 -28.72 9.46 -35.95
N GLU A 348 -27.48 9.65 -36.44
CA GLU A 348 -27.21 10.28 -37.74
C GLU A 348 -27.80 9.48 -38.90
N GLN A 349 -27.82 8.14 -38.81
CA GLN A 349 -28.44 7.28 -39.81
C GLN A 349 -29.98 7.39 -39.80
N ILE A 350 -30.60 7.32 -38.62
CA ILE A 350 -32.05 7.52 -38.42
C ILE A 350 -32.49 8.90 -38.92
N LEU A 351 -31.68 9.94 -38.75
CA LEU A 351 -31.97 11.28 -39.28
C LEU A 351 -32.00 11.33 -40.81
N LYS A 352 -31.11 10.61 -41.51
CA LYS A 352 -31.14 10.52 -42.98
C LYS A 352 -32.38 9.76 -43.47
N GLU A 353 -32.70 8.65 -42.82
CA GLU A 353 -33.88 7.83 -43.12
C GLU A 353 -35.17 8.65 -42.94
N ASN A 354 -35.32 9.35 -41.81
CA ASN A 354 -36.45 10.25 -41.55
C ASN A 354 -36.52 11.44 -42.52
N ALA A 355 -35.38 11.98 -42.97
CA ALA A 355 -35.34 13.04 -43.98
C ALA A 355 -35.86 12.54 -45.34
N ALA A 356 -35.47 11.32 -45.74
CA ALA A 356 -35.99 10.67 -46.94
C ALA A 356 -37.51 10.40 -46.82
N ILE A 357 -37.95 9.78 -45.73
CA ILE A 357 -39.38 9.52 -45.45
C ILE A 357 -40.19 10.82 -45.52
N SER A 358 -39.77 11.88 -44.82
CA SER A 358 -40.47 13.17 -44.82
C SER A 358 -40.52 13.85 -46.19
N ALA A 359 -39.49 13.69 -47.03
CA ALA A 359 -39.50 14.20 -48.39
C ALA A 359 -40.49 13.44 -49.28
N ILE A 360 -40.56 12.11 -49.13
CA ILE A 360 -41.50 11.25 -49.86
C ILE A 360 -42.95 11.50 -49.42
N ASP A 361 -43.20 11.73 -48.14
CA ASP A 361 -44.54 12.06 -47.62
C ASP A 361 -45.08 13.38 -48.21
N LYS A 362 -44.21 14.35 -48.45
CA LYS A 362 -44.56 15.65 -49.07
C LYS A 362 -44.84 15.58 -50.57
N LEU A 363 -44.53 14.47 -51.25
CA LEU A 363 -44.84 14.32 -52.68
C LEU A 363 -46.35 14.39 -52.93
N PRO A 364 -46.80 15.03 -54.03
CA PRO A 364 -48.21 15.03 -54.43
C PRO A 364 -48.79 13.61 -54.58
N THR A 365 -50.12 13.49 -54.51
CA THR A 365 -50.78 12.22 -54.86
C THR A 365 -50.63 11.96 -56.36
N LEU A 366 -50.69 10.69 -56.77
CA LEU A 366 -50.53 10.28 -58.18
C LEU A 366 -51.59 10.90 -59.12
N GLU A 367 -52.72 11.36 -58.57
CA GLU A 367 -53.79 12.06 -59.29
C GLU A 367 -53.49 13.55 -59.51
N THR A 368 -52.76 14.16 -58.57
CA THR A 368 -52.42 15.60 -58.58
C THR A 368 -51.02 15.92 -59.12
N LEU A 369 -50.22 14.89 -59.40
CA LEU A 369 -48.82 14.98 -59.78
C LEU A 369 -48.64 15.47 -61.23
N THR A 370 -47.76 16.44 -61.43
CA THR A 370 -47.51 17.11 -62.71
C THR A 370 -46.03 17.10 -63.11
N LEU A 371 -45.71 17.56 -64.33
CA LEU A 371 -44.31 17.75 -64.75
C LEU A 371 -43.54 18.80 -63.93
N LYS A 372 -44.22 19.68 -63.20
CA LYS A 372 -43.56 20.68 -62.32
C LYS A 372 -43.01 20.05 -61.04
N ASP A 373 -43.47 18.85 -60.69
CA ASP A 373 -43.09 18.15 -59.46
C ASP A 373 -41.81 17.29 -59.64
N GLU A 374 -41.16 17.38 -60.81
CA GLU A 374 -39.97 16.59 -61.13
C GLU A 374 -38.81 16.84 -60.17
N ASP A 375 -38.55 18.12 -59.85
CA ASP A 375 -37.38 18.45 -59.04
C ASP A 375 -37.56 18.10 -57.57
N VAL A 376 -38.81 18.08 -57.05
CA VAL A 376 -39.09 17.56 -55.69
C VAL A 376 -39.01 16.04 -55.63
N ILE A 377 -39.35 15.32 -56.71
CA ILE A 377 -39.17 13.86 -56.81
C ILE A 377 -37.68 13.50 -56.89
N LYS A 378 -36.88 14.22 -57.69
CA LYS A 378 -35.41 14.07 -57.70
C LYS A 378 -34.80 14.35 -56.33
N ALA A 379 -35.25 15.39 -55.63
CA ALA A 379 -34.77 15.73 -54.30
C ALA A 379 -35.08 14.61 -53.28
N ALA A 380 -36.30 14.05 -53.31
CA ALA A 380 -36.65 12.90 -52.49
C ALA A 380 -35.80 11.66 -52.80
N ARG A 381 -35.57 11.34 -54.09
CA ARG A 381 -34.67 10.24 -54.50
C ARG A 381 -33.22 10.45 -54.05
N ASN A 382 -32.70 11.67 -54.12
CA ASN A 382 -31.36 11.98 -53.62
C ASN A 382 -31.25 11.73 -52.10
N LEU A 383 -32.28 12.06 -51.32
CA LEU A 383 -32.31 11.78 -49.89
C LEU A 383 -32.38 10.27 -49.59
N VAL A 384 -33.11 9.48 -50.38
CA VAL A 384 -33.07 8.00 -50.31
C VAL A 384 -31.65 7.49 -50.55
N THR A 385 -30.98 7.97 -51.60
CA THR A 385 -29.59 7.58 -51.90
C THR A 385 -28.60 8.00 -50.80
N ILE A 386 -28.81 9.15 -50.15
CA ILE A 386 -28.00 9.61 -49.02
C ILE A 386 -28.23 8.76 -47.76
N ALA A 387 -29.47 8.33 -47.52
CA ALA A 387 -29.81 7.40 -46.44
C ALA A 387 -29.23 6.00 -46.68
N ASN A 388 -29.20 5.53 -47.94
CA ASN A 388 -28.62 4.25 -48.35
C ASN A 388 -29.13 3.04 -47.53
N ASN A 389 -30.39 3.10 -47.09
CA ASN A 389 -31.06 2.04 -46.34
C ASN A 389 -32.54 1.97 -46.74
N ASP A 390 -32.79 1.54 -47.98
CA ASP A 390 -34.13 1.37 -48.54
C ASP A 390 -35.08 0.55 -47.64
N SER A 391 -34.54 -0.38 -46.84
CA SER A 391 -35.32 -1.23 -45.93
C SER A 391 -35.95 -0.48 -44.74
N ALA A 392 -35.38 0.66 -44.34
CA ALA A 392 -35.94 1.52 -43.29
C ALA A 392 -36.92 2.57 -43.82
N ILE A 393 -36.94 2.82 -45.13
CA ILE A 393 -37.74 3.87 -45.76
C ILE A 393 -39.12 3.31 -46.12
N THR A 394 -40.00 3.27 -45.12
CA THR A 394 -41.30 2.57 -45.17
C THR A 394 -42.25 3.05 -46.28
N ASN A 395 -42.08 4.28 -46.77
CA ASN A 395 -42.90 4.88 -47.83
C ASN A 395 -42.23 4.88 -49.22
N LEU A 396 -41.09 4.20 -49.41
CA LEU A 396 -40.30 4.19 -50.66
C LEU A 396 -41.13 3.85 -51.91
N ASP A 397 -42.12 2.97 -51.77
CA ASP A 397 -43.12 2.61 -52.79
C ASP A 397 -43.84 3.82 -53.40
N LYS A 398 -44.11 4.86 -52.61
CA LYS A 398 -44.76 6.11 -53.06
C LYS A 398 -43.85 6.87 -54.02
N LEU A 399 -42.54 6.93 -53.71
CA LEU A 399 -41.54 7.56 -54.58
C LEU A 399 -41.41 6.81 -55.91
N ILE A 400 -41.30 5.47 -55.87
CA ILE A 400 -41.19 4.64 -57.08
C ILE A 400 -42.39 4.85 -58.01
N LYS A 401 -43.61 4.91 -57.45
CA LYS A 401 -44.84 5.19 -58.21
C LYS A 401 -44.87 6.61 -58.77
N ALA A 402 -44.38 7.61 -58.01
CA ALA A 402 -44.30 9.00 -58.46
C ALA A 402 -43.27 9.20 -59.61
N GLU A 403 -42.11 8.54 -59.52
CA GLU A 403 -41.08 8.53 -60.57
C GLU A 403 -41.60 7.90 -61.87
N ALA A 404 -42.25 6.74 -61.76
CA ALA A 404 -42.91 6.10 -62.89
C ALA A 404 -43.96 7.03 -63.52
N LYS A 405 -44.75 7.74 -62.70
CA LYS A 405 -45.78 8.64 -63.21
C LYS A 405 -45.21 9.86 -63.93
N ILE A 406 -44.12 10.46 -63.45
CA ILE A 406 -43.45 11.54 -64.18
C ILE A 406 -42.86 11.05 -65.49
N LYS A 407 -42.33 9.82 -65.54
CA LYS A 407 -41.84 9.23 -66.79
C LYS A 407 -42.97 9.10 -67.83
N GLU A 408 -44.14 8.59 -67.44
CA GLU A 408 -45.33 8.55 -68.30
C GLU A 408 -45.76 9.95 -68.78
N LEU A 409 -45.80 10.94 -67.90
CA LEU A 409 -46.19 12.32 -68.25
C LEU A 409 -45.26 12.93 -69.30
N LYS A 410 -43.95 12.64 -69.21
CA LYS A 410 -42.97 13.04 -70.23
C LYS A 410 -43.21 12.34 -71.56
N GLU A 411 -43.36 11.02 -71.55
CA GLU A 411 -43.57 10.20 -72.75
C GLU A 411 -44.89 10.50 -73.47
N ASN A 412 -45.90 11.03 -72.76
CA ASN A 412 -47.14 11.52 -73.35
C ASN A 412 -47.01 12.97 -73.85
N SER A 413 -46.19 13.82 -73.21
CA SER A 413 -45.94 15.20 -73.67
C SER A 413 -45.22 15.29 -75.03
N THR A 414 -44.50 14.24 -75.43
CA THR A 414 -43.75 14.17 -76.70
C THR A 414 -44.53 13.55 -77.88
N LYS A 415 -45.82 13.22 -77.70
CA LYS A 415 -46.62 12.44 -78.67
C LYS A 415 -47.68 13.24 -79.47
N ASN A 416 -47.64 14.57 -79.50
CA ASN A 416 -48.49 15.38 -80.39
C ASN A 416 -47.64 16.22 -81.37
N PRO A 417 -47.83 16.07 -82.72
CA PRO A 417 -46.91 16.60 -83.71
C PRO A 417 -47.38 17.92 -84.36
N VAL A 418 -46.43 18.66 -84.95
CA VAL A 418 -46.65 19.55 -86.09
C VAL A 418 -45.53 19.29 -87.10
N GLU A 419 -45.89 19.02 -88.36
CA GLU A 419 -44.94 18.91 -89.46
C GLU A 419 -44.48 20.30 -89.93
N GLU A 420 -43.21 20.44 -90.31
CA GLU A 420 -42.91 21.12 -91.57
C GLU A 420 -41.55 20.71 -92.17
N LYS A 421 -41.43 20.88 -93.49
CA LYS A 421 -40.37 20.31 -94.35
C LYS A 421 -39.13 21.21 -94.38
N ASN A 422 -37.93 20.63 -94.56
CA ASN A 422 -37.22 20.63 -95.87
C ASN A 422 -35.76 20.12 -95.84
N ASN A 423 -35.25 19.91 -97.05
CA ASN A 423 -33.99 19.25 -97.44
C ASN A 423 -32.67 19.98 -97.14
N ASN A 424 -31.58 19.23 -97.41
CA ASN A 424 -30.16 19.59 -97.54
C ASN A 424 -29.36 19.61 -96.21
N GLY A 425 -28.12 19.10 -96.14
CA GLY A 425 -27.31 18.39 -97.15
C GLY A 425 -25.80 18.55 -96.88
N ASN A 426 -25.02 17.47 -97.03
CA ASN A 426 -23.55 17.45 -97.18
C ASN A 426 -22.67 18.27 -96.19
N LYS A 427 -21.95 17.58 -95.26
CA LYS A 427 -20.46 17.46 -95.23
C LYS A 427 -19.88 17.03 -93.87
N LEU A 428 -18.94 16.09 -93.95
CA LEU A 428 -17.82 15.79 -93.03
C LEU A 428 -16.79 16.97 -92.98
N PRO A 429 -15.78 17.02 -92.06
CA PRO A 429 -15.42 16.11 -90.94
C PRO A 429 -14.85 16.81 -89.65
N THR A 430 -14.26 15.98 -88.76
CA THR A 430 -12.99 16.17 -87.99
C THR A 430 -12.93 16.81 -86.58
N THR A 431 -12.50 15.95 -85.64
CA THR A 431 -11.39 16.07 -84.64
C THR A 431 -11.50 16.86 -83.31
N GLY A 432 -11.13 16.14 -82.23
CA GLY A 432 -10.45 16.65 -81.02
C GLY A 432 -11.34 16.81 -79.77
N GLY A 433 -11.04 16.24 -78.60
CA GLY A 433 -10.06 15.22 -78.21
C GLY A 433 -9.67 15.27 -76.72
N LYS A 434 -9.51 14.10 -76.06
CA LYS A 434 -8.98 13.87 -74.68
C LYS A 434 -9.88 14.40 -73.53
N ASN A 435 -10.10 13.78 -72.37
CA ASN A 435 -9.63 12.57 -71.64
C ASN A 435 -10.74 12.21 -70.58
N SER A 436 -10.83 11.09 -69.84
CA SER A 436 -10.14 9.78 -69.73
C SER A 436 -10.99 8.81 -68.86
N SER A 437 -10.60 7.52 -68.79
CA SER A 437 -10.81 6.51 -67.69
C SER A 437 -12.18 6.46 -66.96
N ILE A 438 -13.11 5.50 -67.13
CA ILE A 438 -13.03 4.03 -67.39
C ILE A 438 -12.01 3.32 -66.47
N LEU A 439 -12.27 2.22 -65.74
CA LEU A 439 -13.48 1.54 -65.20
C LEU A 439 -12.97 0.36 -64.30
N LEU A 440 -13.89 -0.30 -63.58
CA LEU A 440 -13.84 -1.70 -63.12
C LEU A 440 -12.82 -2.18 -62.04
N SER A 441 -13.39 -2.57 -60.90
CA SER A 441 -13.29 -3.90 -60.25
C SER A 441 -12.27 -4.92 -60.79
N PHE A 442 -11.51 -5.52 -59.87
CA PHE A 442 -11.19 -6.95 -59.90
C PHE A 442 -11.11 -7.53 -58.48
N ALA A 443 -11.52 -8.79 -58.34
CA ALA A 443 -11.30 -9.62 -57.15
C ALA A 443 -10.39 -10.81 -57.52
N SER A 444 -9.55 -11.25 -56.59
CA SER A 444 -8.84 -12.53 -56.71
C SER A 444 -8.47 -13.11 -55.34
N MET A 445 -8.77 -14.40 -55.15
CA MET A 445 -8.14 -15.25 -54.12
C MET A 445 -6.77 -15.71 -54.61
N LEU A 446 -5.82 -15.90 -53.69
CA LEU A 446 -4.90 -17.03 -53.78
C LEU A 446 -4.36 -17.42 -52.38
N THR A 447 -4.17 -18.72 -52.19
CA THR A 447 -3.61 -19.35 -50.98
C THR A 447 -2.32 -20.07 -51.35
N ILE A 448 -1.34 -20.20 -50.43
CA ILE A 448 -0.47 -21.40 -50.24
C ILE A 448 0.36 -21.24 -48.94
N ALA A 449 0.82 -22.37 -48.38
CA ALA A 449 1.17 -22.59 -46.97
C ALA A 449 2.65 -22.38 -46.55
N GLY A 450 2.93 -22.39 -45.22
CA GLY A 450 4.30 -22.42 -44.66
C GLY A 450 4.42 -22.47 -43.12
N VAL A 451 4.41 -23.69 -42.56
CA VAL A 451 4.85 -24.22 -41.22
C VAL A 451 5.87 -23.32 -40.44
N SER A 452 5.82 -23.07 -39.11
CA SER A 452 6.13 -24.03 -38.01
C SER A 452 5.91 -23.50 -36.55
N LEU A 453 5.99 -24.44 -35.59
CA LEU A 453 5.76 -24.43 -34.13
C LEU A 453 6.48 -23.37 -33.25
N PHE A 454 5.91 -23.03 -32.08
CA PHE A 454 6.32 -23.46 -30.71
C PHE A 454 5.24 -23.04 -29.68
N LYS A 455 4.41 -23.95 -29.16
CA LYS A 455 4.57 -24.77 -27.93
C LYS A 455 4.34 -23.99 -26.61
N LYS A 456 3.18 -24.23 -25.98
CA LYS A 456 2.83 -23.80 -24.62
C LYS A 456 2.86 -25.02 -23.68
N LYS A 457 3.43 -24.87 -22.49
CA LYS A 457 3.07 -25.62 -21.28
C LYS A 457 3.27 -24.69 -20.10
#